data_AF-A0A2D5F081-F1
#
_entry.id   AF-A0A2D5F081-F1
#
_cell.length_a   1.000
_cell.length_b   1.000
_cell.length_c   1.000
_cell.angle_alpha   90.00
_cell.angle_beta   90.00
_cell.angle_gamma   90.00
#
_symmetry.space_group_name_H-M   'P 1'
#
loop_
_entity.id
_entity.type
_entity.pdbx_description
1 polymer ?
#
loop_
_entity_poly.entity_id
_entity_poly.type
_entity_poly.pdbx_seq_one_letter_code
_entity_poly.pdbx_strand_id
1 'polypeptide(L)'
;MRAGEKKRPWTAEERAYVVEHYGRVPARVIGEAIGRSAIAVQAFARRHRLVKQEEAARDGASTPAQLRQDLERTRTRLRLLEDLVESLRAEVGELKAKLKSR
;
A
#
# COMPACT_ATOMS: atom_id res chain seq x y z
N MET A 1 19.49 -25.13 -18.41
CA MET A 1 19.30 -25.95 -17.20
C MET A 1 20.07 -27.25 -17.39
N ARG A 2 20.89 -27.66 -16.42
CA ARG A 2 21.59 -28.96 -16.48
C ARG A 2 20.62 -30.09 -16.11
N ALA A 3 20.61 -31.15 -16.91
CA ALA A 3 19.81 -32.34 -16.67
C ALA A 3 20.42 -33.15 -15.51
N GLY A 4 19.63 -33.42 -14.47
CA GLY A 4 19.99 -34.40 -13.42
C GLY A 4 19.87 -33.94 -11.97
N GLU A 5 19.69 -32.64 -11.68
CA GLU A 5 19.55 -32.19 -10.28
C GLU A 5 18.13 -32.46 -9.76
N LYS A 6 18.02 -33.32 -8.73
CA LYS A 6 16.77 -33.61 -8.02
C LYS A 6 16.16 -32.27 -7.57
N LYS A 7 14.95 -31.97 -8.05
CA LYS A 7 14.25 -30.72 -7.70
C LYS A 7 14.05 -30.68 -6.17
N ARG A 8 14.64 -29.68 -5.51
CA ARG A 8 14.42 -29.42 -4.08
C ARG A 8 12.90 -29.39 -3.78
N PRO A 9 12.38 -30.25 -2.89
CA PRO A 9 10.96 -30.30 -2.58
C PRO A 9 10.50 -28.99 -1.93
N TRP A 10 9.25 -28.57 -2.18
CA TRP A 10 8.65 -27.41 -1.50
C TRP A 10 8.28 -27.79 -0.06
N THR A 11 8.76 -27.04 0.92
CA THR A 11 8.39 -27.15 2.34
C THR A 11 7.03 -26.48 2.61
N ALA A 12 6.43 -26.73 3.77
CA ALA A 12 5.12 -26.13 4.10
C ALA A 12 5.24 -24.61 4.27
N GLU A 13 6.32 -24.16 4.88
CA GLU A 13 6.66 -22.78 5.16
C GLU A 13 6.88 -22.00 3.85
N GLU A 14 7.63 -22.57 2.91
CA GLU A 14 7.83 -21.96 1.59
C GLU A 14 6.51 -21.83 0.82
N ARG A 15 5.63 -22.85 0.89
CA ARG A 15 4.32 -22.80 0.23
C ARG A 15 3.44 -21.73 0.85
N ALA A 16 3.36 -21.68 2.18
CA ALA A 16 2.59 -20.67 2.91
C ALA A 16 3.07 -19.27 2.54
N TYR A 17 4.39 -19.05 2.56
CA TYR A 17 4.99 -17.76 2.22
C TYR A 17 4.65 -17.33 0.79
N VAL A 18 4.73 -18.23 -0.19
CA VAL A 18 4.33 -17.91 -1.57
C VAL A 18 2.83 -17.63 -1.67
N VAL A 19 1.96 -18.42 -1.04
CA VAL A 19 0.49 -18.19 -1.08
C VAL A 19 0.12 -16.83 -0.48
N GLU A 20 0.78 -16.45 0.61
CA GLU A 20 0.52 -15.18 1.31
C GLU A 20 1.01 -13.96 0.51
N HIS A 21 2.18 -14.07 -0.13
CA HIS A 21 2.85 -12.90 -0.72
C HIS A 21 2.71 -12.78 -2.25
N TYR A 22 2.43 -13.89 -2.94
CA TYR A 22 2.38 -13.91 -4.40
C TYR A 22 1.22 -13.06 -4.93
N GLY A 23 1.54 -12.10 -5.81
CA GLY A 23 0.60 -11.11 -6.31
C GLY A 23 0.76 -9.73 -5.67
N ARG A 24 1.23 -9.64 -4.42
CA ARG A 24 1.58 -8.37 -3.74
C ARG A 24 3.07 -8.05 -3.86
N VAL A 25 3.89 -9.09 -3.75
CA VAL A 25 5.35 -8.98 -3.76
C VAL A 25 5.89 -9.57 -5.07
N PRO A 26 6.89 -8.94 -5.73
CA PRO A 26 7.51 -9.50 -6.92
C PRO A 26 8.10 -10.89 -6.66
N ALA A 27 7.89 -11.82 -7.59
CA ALA A 27 8.35 -13.21 -7.45
C ALA A 27 9.87 -13.34 -7.19
N ARG A 28 10.66 -12.36 -7.64
CA ARG A 28 12.09 -12.26 -7.33
C ARG A 28 12.34 -12.08 -5.83
N VAL A 29 11.67 -11.14 -5.20
CA VAL A 29 11.81 -10.83 -3.76
C VAL A 29 11.31 -12.01 -2.92
N ILE A 30 10.20 -12.64 -3.33
CA ILE A 30 9.71 -13.87 -2.67
C ILE A 30 10.75 -14.98 -2.77
N GLY A 31 11.37 -15.15 -3.95
CA GLY A 31 12.43 -16.12 -4.16
C GLY A 31 13.66 -15.86 -3.29
N GLU A 32 14.12 -14.61 -3.22
CA GLU A 32 15.23 -14.20 -2.36
C GLU A 32 14.94 -14.51 -0.88
N ALA A 33 13.72 -14.26 -0.40
CA ALA A 33 13.32 -14.54 0.98
C ALA A 33 13.33 -16.03 1.35
N ILE A 34 13.01 -16.93 0.42
CA ILE A 34 12.91 -18.38 0.68
C ILE A 34 14.06 -19.19 0.06
N GLY A 35 15.07 -18.52 -0.49
CA GLY A 35 16.22 -19.16 -1.14
C GLY A 35 15.85 -19.96 -2.40
N ARG A 36 14.96 -19.41 -3.24
CA ARG A 36 14.57 -19.97 -4.55
C ARG A 36 14.66 -18.94 -5.65
N SER A 37 14.73 -19.39 -6.90
CA SER A 37 14.70 -18.48 -8.04
C SER A 37 13.29 -17.92 -8.30
N ALA A 38 13.22 -16.72 -8.87
CA ALA A 38 11.94 -16.11 -9.29
C ALA A 38 11.14 -17.03 -10.23
N ILE A 39 11.82 -17.73 -11.14
CA ILE A 39 11.21 -18.68 -12.08
C ILE A 39 10.56 -19.85 -11.33
N ALA A 40 11.21 -20.38 -10.27
CA ALA A 40 10.63 -21.45 -9.47
C ALA A 40 9.35 -20.99 -8.75
N VAL A 41 9.34 -19.77 -8.22
CA VAL A 41 8.17 -19.16 -7.56
C VAL A 41 7.02 -18.96 -8.56
N GLN A 42 7.30 -18.45 -9.76
CA GLN A 42 6.29 -18.31 -10.82
C GLN A 42 5.73 -19.66 -11.28
N ALA A 43 6.58 -20.67 -11.46
CA ALA A 43 6.16 -22.01 -11.84
C ALA A 43 5.28 -22.66 -10.75
N PHE A 44 5.63 -22.45 -9.48
CA PHE A 44 4.81 -22.87 -8.35
C PHE A 44 3.43 -22.19 -8.37
N ALA A 45 3.40 -20.87 -8.45
CA ALA A 45 2.16 -20.12 -8.49
C ALA A 45 1.25 -20.55 -9.66
N ARG A 46 1.82 -20.75 -10.85
CA ARG A 46 1.07 -21.27 -12.01
C ARG A 46 0.48 -22.65 -11.74
N ARG A 47 1.26 -23.56 -11.15
CA ARG A 47 0.81 -24.93 -10.81
C ARG A 47 -0.30 -24.93 -9.76
N HIS A 48 -0.23 -24.00 -8.81
CA HIS A 48 -1.18 -23.85 -7.71
C HIS A 48 -2.30 -22.84 -8.02
N ARG A 49 -2.40 -22.38 -9.27
CA ARG A 49 -3.42 -21.42 -9.75
C ARG A 49 -3.53 -20.18 -8.87
N LEU A 50 -2.40 -19.72 -8.31
CA LEU A 50 -2.36 -18.46 -7.58
C LEU A 50 -2.57 -17.34 -8.59
N VAL A 51 -3.66 -16.58 -8.41
CA VAL A 51 -3.93 -15.41 -9.22
C VAL A 51 -2.91 -14.34 -8.86
N LYS A 52 -2.27 -13.77 -9.89
CA LYS A 52 -1.51 -12.55 -9.69
C LYS A 52 -2.55 -11.52 -9.25
N GLN A 53 -2.41 -10.97 -8.05
CA GLN A 53 -3.19 -9.81 -7.61
C GLN A 53 -2.75 -8.60 -8.47
N GLU A 54 -3.07 -8.67 -9.76
CA GLU A 54 -2.57 -7.79 -10.80
C GLU A 54 -3.33 -6.46 -10.86
N GLU A 55 -4.45 -6.34 -10.13
CA GLU A 55 -5.32 -5.16 -10.19
C GLU A 55 -5.27 -4.27 -8.94
N ALA A 56 -4.85 -4.78 -7.77
CA ALA A 56 -4.85 -3.97 -6.55
C ALA A 56 -3.55 -3.19 -6.31
N ALA A 57 -2.45 -3.54 -7.01
CA ALA A 57 -1.11 -3.06 -6.65
C ALA A 57 -0.22 -2.79 -7.88
N ARG A 58 -0.80 -2.45 -9.04
CA ARG A 58 0.00 -2.35 -10.26
C ARG A 58 0.95 -1.17 -10.31
N ASP A 59 0.70 -0.08 -9.58
CA ASP A 59 1.66 1.01 -9.46
C ASP A 59 1.50 1.67 -8.09
N GLY A 60 2.61 2.06 -7.46
CA GLY A 60 2.59 3.08 -6.40
C GLY A 60 2.10 4.46 -6.89
N ALA A 61 1.48 4.53 -8.06
CA ALA A 61 0.78 5.68 -8.60
C ALA A 61 -0.73 5.43 -8.45
N SER A 62 -1.38 6.19 -7.56
CA SER A 62 -2.84 6.27 -7.50
C SER A 62 -3.40 6.49 -8.92
N THR A 63 -4.46 5.77 -9.30
CA THR A 63 -5.15 6.01 -10.57
C THR A 63 -5.56 7.48 -10.67
N PRO A 64 -5.72 8.07 -11.87
CA PRO A 64 -6.19 9.45 -12.00
C PRO A 64 -7.52 9.72 -11.28
N ALA A 65 -8.37 8.71 -11.07
CA ALA A 65 -9.60 8.83 -10.30
C ALA A 65 -9.33 8.86 -8.79
N GLN A 66 -8.44 7.99 -8.28
CA GLN A 66 -8.02 8.00 -6.88
C GLN A 66 -7.26 9.28 -6.52
N LEU A 67 -6.36 9.75 -7.40
CA LEU A 67 -5.67 11.04 -7.22
C LEU A 67 -6.64 12.21 -7.12
N ARG A 68 -7.68 12.23 -7.97
CA ARG A 68 -8.75 13.23 -7.86
C ARG A 68 -9.47 13.12 -6.54
N GLN A 69 -9.85 11.92 -6.13
CA GLN A 69 -10.54 11.68 -4.87
C GLN A 69 -9.70 12.13 -3.66
N ASP A 70 -8.40 11.83 -3.67
CA ASP A 70 -7.46 12.21 -2.62
C ASP A 70 -7.21 13.72 -2.59
N LEU A 71 -7.13 14.37 -3.76
CA LEU A 71 -7.10 15.83 -3.88
C LEU A 71 -8.35 16.48 -3.31
N GLU A 72 -9.54 15.97 -3.63
CA GLU A 72 -10.81 16.49 -3.11
C GLU A 72 -10.92 16.31 -1.60
N ARG A 73 -10.47 15.17 -1.06
CA ARG A 73 -10.38 14.98 0.39
C ARG A 73 -9.43 15.97 1.04
N THR A 74 -8.27 16.20 0.43
CA THR A 74 -7.28 17.16 0.93
C THR A 74 -7.81 18.58 0.89
N ARG A 75 -8.46 18.99 -0.20
CA ARG A 75 -9.13 20.30 -0.34
C ARG A 75 -10.21 20.51 0.70
N THR A 76 -11.06 19.51 0.90
CA THR A 76 -12.12 19.56 1.91
C THR A 76 -11.54 19.76 3.30
N ARG A 77 -10.47 19.02 3.63
CA ARG A 77 -9.78 19.16 4.93
C ARG A 77 -9.14 20.54 5.11
N LEU A 78 -8.51 21.09 4.07
CA LEU A 78 -7.94 22.44 4.11
C LEU A 78 -9.02 23.49 4.37
N ARG A 79 -10.16 23.43 3.67
CA ARG A 79 -11.29 24.34 3.94
C ARG A 79 -11.75 24.28 5.40
N LEU A 80 -11.92 23.08 5.96
CA LEU A 80 -12.33 22.93 7.36
C LEU A 80 -11.31 23.53 8.34
N LEU A 81 -10.01 23.43 8.02
CA LEU A 81 -8.96 24.04 8.84
C LEU A 81 -8.96 25.56 8.72
N GLU A 82 -9.20 26.10 7.53
CA GLU A 82 -9.34 27.54 7.31
C GLU A 82 -10.54 28.10 8.09
N ASP A 83 -11.69 27.45 8.00
CA ASP A 83 -12.90 27.84 8.75
C ASP A 83 -12.66 27.82 10.26
N LEU A 84 -11.97 26.78 10.76
CA LEU A 84 -11.61 26.67 12.17
C LEU A 84 -10.65 27.79 12.62
N VAL A 85 -9.66 28.13 11.80
CA VAL A 85 -8.70 29.21 12.11
C VAL A 85 -9.42 30.54 12.19
N GLU A 86 -10.35 30.83 11.28
CA GLU A 86 -11.13 32.08 11.32
C GLU A 86 -12.06 32.13 12.54
N SER A 87 -12.70 31.01 12.91
CA SER A 87 -13.50 30.93 14.14
C SER A 87 -12.65 31.25 15.38
N LEU A 88 -11.47 30.63 15.49
CA LEU A 88 -10.58 30.86 16.63
C LEU A 88 -10.06 32.30 16.69
N ARG A 89 -9.78 32.91 15.53
CA ARG A 89 -9.37 34.32 15.46
C ARG A 89 -10.48 35.25 15.98
N ALA A 90 -11.73 34.99 15.62
CA ALA A 90 -12.88 35.75 16.09
C ALA A 90 -13.03 35.65 17.61
N GLU A 91 -13.00 34.43 18.16
CA GLU A 91 -13.09 34.19 19.61
C GLU A 91 -11.98 34.91 20.39
N VAL A 92 -10.74 34.84 19.92
CA VAL A 92 -9.61 35.55 20.55
C VAL A 92 -9.81 37.07 20.50
N GLY A 93 -10.36 37.59 19.41
CA GLY A 93 -10.72 39.01 19.28
C GLY A 93 -11.73 39.46 20.33
N GLU A 94 -12.80 38.69 20.51
CA GLU A 94 -13.83 38.97 21.52
C GLU A 94 -13.25 38.91 22.94
N LEU A 95 -12.41 37.91 23.24
CA LEU A 95 -11.77 37.77 24.55
C LEU A 95 -10.85 38.96 24.86
N LYS A 96 -10.08 39.43 23.86
CA LYS A 96 -9.24 40.63 24.00
C LYS A 96 -10.08 41.89 24.25
N ALA A 97 -11.20 42.05 23.55
CA ALA A 97 -12.11 43.17 23.77
C ALA A 97 -12.68 43.15 25.21
N LYS A 98 -13.15 41.99 25.68
CA LYS A 98 -13.66 41.79 27.05
C LYS A 98 -12.61 42.07 28.13
N LEU A 99 -11.34 41.79 27.87
CA LEU A 99 -10.24 42.08 28.80
C LEU A 99 -9.94 43.58 28.87
N LYS A 100 -10.05 44.31 27.75
CA LYS A 100 -9.76 45.76 27.67
C LYS A 100 -10.86 46.64 28.26
N SER A 101 -12.09 46.13 28.38
CA SER A 101 -13.23 46.83 28.98
C SER A 101 -13.43 46.54 30.48
N ARG A 102 -12.47 45.86 31.12
CA ARG A 102 -12.36 45.70 32.58
C ARG A 102 -11.27 46.61 33.12
#